data_AF-A0A258Z6R4-F1
#
_entry.id   AF-A0A258Z6R4-F1
#
_cell.length_a   1.000
_cell.length_b   1.000
_cell.length_c   1.000
_cell.angle_alpha   90.00
_cell.angle_beta   90.00
_cell.angle_gamma   90.00
#
_symmetry.space_group_name_H-M   'P 1'
#
loop_
_entity.id
_entity.type
_entity.pdbx_description
1 polymer ?
#
loop_
_entity_poly.entity_id
_entity_poly.type
_entity_poly.pdbx_seq_one_letter_code
_entity_poly.pdbx_strand_id
1 'polypeptide(L)' 'MLDQAIGRFSLSFRAVSRVLKVARTVADIEGEENIQKEHLMEALSYRKR' A
#
# COMPACT_ATOMS: atom_id res chain seq x y z
N MET A 1 11.91 10.92 6.17
CA MET A 1 10.72 11.16 5.33
C MET A 1 9.65 10.06 5.45
N LEU A 2 9.91 8.90 6.09
CA LEU A 2 8.87 7.89 6.38
C LEU A 2 7.98 8.25 7.59
N ASP A 3 8.53 8.94 8.60
CA ASP A 3 7.83 9.20 9.86
C ASP A 3 6.57 10.07 9.73
N GLN A 4 6.56 10.98 8.76
CA GLN A 4 5.43 11.92 8.59
C GLN A 4 4.19 11.26 7.99
N ALA A 5 4.34 10.17 7.22
CA ALA A 5 3.20 9.44 6.67
C ALA A 5 2.52 8.54 7.73
N ILE A 6 3.30 8.02 8.68
CA ILE A 6 2.82 7.12 9.74
C ILE A 6 1.95 7.88 10.75
N GLY A 7 2.26 9.15 11.05
CA GLY A 7 1.48 9.98 11.97
C GLY A 7 0.13 10.47 11.42
N ARG A 8 -0.01 10.61 10.10
CA ARG A 8 -1.17 11.33 9.50
C ARG A 8 -2.37 10.43 9.18
N PHE A 9 -2.18 9.12 9.13
CA PHE A 9 -3.23 8.19 8.72
C PHE A 9 -3.77 7.29 9.84
N SER A 10 -3.24 7.40 11.07
CA SER A 10 -3.58 6.51 12.20
C SER A 10 -3.54 5.02 11.80
N LEU A 11 -2.69 4.68 10.83
CA LEU A 11 -2.55 3.34 10.32
C LEU A 11 -1.61 2.62 11.28
N SER A 12 -2.13 1.65 12.02
CA SER A 12 -1.26 0.73 12.75
C SER A 12 -0.24 0.12 11.78
N PHE A 13 0.95 -0.21 12.28
CA PHE A 13 1.98 -0.90 11.49
C PHE A 13 1.42 -2.11 10.72
N ARG A 14 0.42 -2.80 11.30
CA ARG A 14 -0.32 -3.90 10.66
C ARG A 14 -1.12 -3.50 9.42
N ALA A 15 -1.76 -2.32 9.46
CA ALA A 15 -2.53 -1.81 8.33
C ALA A 15 -1.60 -1.43 7.17
N VAL A 16 -0.44 -0.84 7.48
CA VAL A 16 0.62 -0.57 6.48
C VAL A 16 1.10 -1.87 5.85
N SER A 17 1.42 -2.90 6.64
CA SER A 17 1.86 -4.20 6.10
C SER A 17 0.81 -4.88 5.23
N ARG A 18 -0.49 -4.73 5.55
CA ARG A 18 -1.56 -5.25 4.68
C ARG A 18 -1.63 -4.51 3.34
N VAL A 19 -1.58 -3.18 3.37
CA VAL A 19 -1.58 -2.36 2.15
C VAL A 19 -0.39 -2.71 1.27
N LEU A 20 0.81 -2.88 1.85
CA LEU A 20 2.01 -3.29 1.11
C LEU A 20 1.87 -4.68 0.49
N LYS A 21 1.25 -5.64 1.18
CA LYS A 21 0.99 -6.98 0.60
C LYS A 21 0.05 -6.91 -0.59
N VAL A 22 -1.05 -6.16 -0.48
CA VAL A 22 -2.02 -6.01 -1.58
C VAL A 22 -1.39 -5.26 -2.74
N ALA A 23 -0.66 -4.18 -2.47
CA ALA A 23 0.06 -3.43 -3.50
C ALA A 23 1.10 -4.30 -4.21
N ARG A 24 1.76 -5.22 -3.50
CA ARG A 24 2.67 -6.19 -4.12
C ARG A 24 1.93 -7.15 -5.03
N THR A 25 0.79 -7.68 -4.61
CA THR A 25 -0.04 -8.55 -5.45
C THR A 25 -0.51 -7.85 -6.72
N VAL A 26 -0.92 -6.58 -6.62
CA VAL A 26 -1.28 -5.77 -7.80
C VAL A 26 -0.07 -5.61 -8.73
N ALA A 27 1.09 -5.23 -8.19
CA ALA A 27 2.33 -5.11 -8.98
C ALA A 27 2.69 -6.43 -9.68
N ASP A 28 2.56 -7.56 -8.98
CA ASP A 28 2.84 -8.88 -9.54
C ASP A 28 1.85 -9.25 -10.67
N ILE A 29 0.59 -8.82 -10.58
CA ILE A 29 -0.42 -9.03 -11.64
C ILE A 29 -0.11 -8.18 -12.87
N GLU A 30 0.38 -6.96 -12.68
CA GLU A 30 0.78 -6.06 -13.76
C GLU A 30 2.16 -6.40 -14.35
N GLY A 31 2.89 -7.34 -13.74
CA GLY A 31 4.24 -7.73 -14.17
C GLY A 31 5.32 -6.72 -13.80
N GLU A 32 5.03 -5.83 -12.84
CA GLU A 32 5.93 -4.79 -12.39
C GLU A 32 6.85 -5.29 -11.27
N GLU A 33 8.15 -5.13 -11.46
CA GLU A 33 9.15 -5.60 -10.50
C GLU A 33 9.15 -4.76 -9.22
N ASN A 34 8.79 -3.49 -9.33
CA ASN A 34 8.73 -2.53 -8.24
C ASN A 34 7.30 -2.10 -7.94
N ILE A 35 6.99 -1.89 -6.65
CA ILE A 35 5.70 -1.33 -6.26
C ILE A 35 5.68 0.16 -6.63
N GLN A 36 4.86 0.50 -7.62
CA GLN A 36 4.61 1.87 -8.02
C GLN A 36 3.49 2.52 -7.19
N LYS A 37 3.34 3.83 -7.37
CA LYS A 37 2.34 4.63 -6.65
C LYS A 37 0.91 4.21 -7.02
N GLU A 38 0.68 3.78 -8.25
CA GLU A 38 -0.62 3.26 -8.72
C GLU A 38 -1.04 2.04 -7.91
N HIS A 39 -0.15 1.06 -7.72
CA HIS A 39 -0.45 -0.16 -6.96
C HIS A 39 -0.80 0.14 -5.49
N LEU A 40 -0.14 1.14 -4.88
CA LEU A 40 -0.45 1.60 -3.52
C LEU A 40 -1.83 2.26 -3.44
N MET A 41 -2.19 3.08 -4.42
CA MET A 41 -3.51 3.71 -4.50
C MET A 41 -4.61 2.68 -4.64
N GLU A 42 -4.38 1.65 -5.46
CA GLU A 42 -5.33 0.55 -5.65
C GLU A 42 -5.48 -0.29 -4.37
N ALA A 43 -4.37 -0.65 -3.74
CA ALA A 43 -4.35 -1.34 -2.45
C ALA A 43 -5.09 -0.58 -1.34
N LEU A 44 -4.97 0.75 -1.32
CA LEU A 44 -5.71 1.61 -0.38
C LEU A 44 -7.21 1.65 -0.69
N SER A 45 -7.60 1.59 -1.98
CA SER A 45 -8.99 1.52 -2.41
C SER A 45 -9.67 0.23 -1.94
N TYR A 46 -8.97 -0.91 -1.99
CA TYR A 46 -9.46 -2.19 -1.48
C TYR A 46 -9.77 -2.21 0.02
N ARG A 47 -9.15 -1.32 0.83
CA ARG A 47 -9.43 -1.19 2.27
C ARG A 47 -10.73 -0.42 2.57
N LYS A 48 -11.23 0.38 1.63
CA LYS A 48 -12.44 1.22 1.83
C LYS A 48 -13.75 0.50 1.52
N ARG A 49 -13.70 -0.77 1.12
CA ARG A 49 -14.89 -1.62 0.94
C ARG A 49 -15.05 -2.57 2.12
#